data_AF-A0A1S6KQ35-F1
#
_entry.id   AF-A0A1S6KQ35-F1
#
_cell.length_a   1.000
_cell.length_b   1.000
_cell.length_c   1.000
_cell.angle_alpha   90.00
_cell.angle_beta   90.00
_cell.angle_gamma   90.00
#
_symmetry.space_group_name_H-M   'P 1'
#
loop_
_entity.id
_entity.type
_entity.pdbx_description
1 polymer ?
#
loop_
_entity_poly.entity_id
_entity_poly.type
_entity_poly.pdbx_seq_one_letter_code
_entity_poly.pdbx_strand_id
1 'polypeptide(L)' 'DVGKIPHPGRGANFIHPTYGPVWATSALGNEDITLIATDPVNHPQYAWKAVEVLKGQGGGSLFVKTHP' A
#
# COMPACT_ATOMS: atom_id res chain seq x y z
N ASP A 1 -9.86 -14.39 10.61
CA ASP A 1 -9.27 -13.13 11.10
C ASP A 1 -9.04 -12.22 9.89
N VAL A 2 -10.05 -11.44 9.53
CA VAL A 2 -10.12 -10.70 8.24
C VAL A 2 -9.28 -9.42 8.28
N GLY A 3 -8.93 -8.93 9.47
CA GLY A 3 -8.11 -7.72 9.66
C GLY A 3 -6.65 -7.89 9.24
N LYS A 4 -6.17 -9.13 9.12
CA LYS A 4 -4.80 -9.45 8.67
C LYS A 4 -4.69 -9.73 7.17
N ILE A 5 -5.81 -9.86 6.46
CA ILE A 5 -5.81 -10.28 5.06
C ILE A 5 -5.91 -9.03 4.17
N PRO A 6 -4.80 -8.60 3.52
CA PRO A 6 -4.86 -7.54 2.53
C PRO A 6 -5.68 -7.99 1.32
N HIS A 7 -6.45 -7.07 0.74
CA HIS A 7 -7.23 -7.29 -0.46
C HIS A 7 -6.91 -6.23 -1.51
N PRO A 8 -5.84 -6.46 -2.30
CA PRO A 8 -5.28 -5.45 -3.18
C PRO A 8 -6.09 -5.17 -4.45
N GLY A 9 -6.84 -6.15 -4.97
CA GLY A 9 -7.18 -6.12 -6.39
C GLY A 9 -5.90 -6.04 -7.24
N ARG A 10 -5.76 -5.02 -8.10
CA ARG A 10 -4.48 -4.71 -8.80
C ARG A 10 -3.54 -3.80 -7.99
N GLY A 11 -4.03 -3.25 -6.88
CA GLY A 11 -3.39 -2.20 -6.10
C GLY A 11 -3.19 -0.89 -6.87
N ALA A 12 -2.44 0.03 -6.27
CA ALA A 12 -2.16 1.34 -6.84
C ALA A 12 -0.67 1.70 -6.74
N ASN A 13 -0.06 2.06 -7.87
CA ASN A 13 1.34 2.48 -7.93
C ASN A 13 1.44 4.01 -7.99
N PHE A 14 2.34 4.61 -7.21
CA PHE A 14 2.67 6.03 -7.27
C PHE A 14 4.07 6.30 -6.70
N ILE A 15 4.55 7.54 -6.84
CA ILE A 15 5.83 7.97 -6.28
C ILE A 15 5.58 8.59 -4.90
N HIS A 16 6.13 7.97 -3.86
CA HIS A 16 6.13 8.51 -2.51
C HIS A 16 7.29 9.51 -2.34
N PRO A 17 7.08 10.70 -1.74
CA PRO A 17 8.12 11.72 -1.58
C PRO A 17 9.39 11.23 -0.85
N THR A 18 9.22 10.29 0.08
CA THR A 18 10.32 9.78 0.92
C THR A 18 10.86 8.42 0.46
N TYR A 19 10.00 7.56 -0.10
CA TYR A 19 10.32 6.15 -0.36
C TYR A 19 10.48 5.81 -1.84
N GLY A 20 10.26 6.78 -2.73
CA GLY A 20 10.28 6.54 -4.17
C GLY A 20 9.07 5.74 -4.65
N PRO A 21 9.20 4.91 -5.70
CA PRO A 21 8.10 4.09 -6.21
C PRO A 21 7.52 3.13 -5.16
N VAL A 22 6.23 3.28 -4.87
CA VAL A 22 5.48 2.42 -3.95
C VAL A 22 4.23 1.83 -4.60
N TRP A 23 3.79 0.69 -4.06
CA TRP A 23 2.54 0.03 -4.37
C TRP A 23 1.66 -0.03 -3.11
N ALA A 24 0.38 0.33 -3.23
CA ALA A 24 -0.57 0.35 -2.12
C ALA A 24 -1.58 -0.79 -2.21
N THR A 25 -1.91 -1.37 -1.06
CA THR A 25 -3.02 -2.32 -0.85
C THR A 25 -3.87 -1.92 0.34
N SER A 26 -5.18 -2.06 0.23
CA SER A 26 -6.10 -2.01 1.38
C SER A 26 -6.25 -3.39 2.02
N ALA A 27 -6.85 -3.43 3.21
CA ALA A 27 -7.29 -4.66 3.87
C ALA A 27 -8.82 -4.72 3.98
N LEU A 28 -9.39 -5.93 3.98
CA LEU A 28 -10.85 -6.11 4.08
C LEU A 28 -11.37 -5.91 5.50
N GLY A 29 -10.62 -6.40 6.49
CA GLY A 29 -11.10 -6.44 7.87
C GLY A 29 -10.76 -5.22 8.72
N ASN A 30 -10.04 -4.23 8.19
CA ASN A 30 -9.74 -2.99 8.88
C ASN A 30 -9.54 -1.83 7.89
N GLU A 31 -9.31 -0.64 8.44
CA GLU A 31 -9.15 0.60 7.68
C GLU A 31 -7.73 0.80 7.11
N ASP A 32 -6.83 -0.17 7.24
CA ASP A 32 -5.42 0.03 6.91
C ASP A 32 -5.17 -0.01 5.40
N ILE A 33 -4.33 0.92 4.94
CA ILE A 33 -3.74 0.95 3.60
C ILE A 33 -2.22 0.83 3.76
N THR A 34 -1.67 -0.30 3.32
CA THR A 34 -0.24 -0.59 3.43
C THR A 34 0.49 -0.21 2.15
N LEU A 35 1.60 0.53 2.29
CA LEU A 35 2.50 0.91 1.21
C LEU A 35 3.74 0.00 1.21
N ILE A 36 4.05 -0.59 0.04
CA ILE A 36 5.24 -1.41 -0.18
C ILE A 36 6.14 -0.69 -1.18
N ALA A 37 7.42 -0.48 -0.85
CA ALA A 37 8.36 0.11 -1.80
C ALA A 37 8.81 -0.93 -2.85
N THR A 38 8.92 -0.49 -4.10
CA THR A 38 9.06 -1.37 -5.28
C THR A 38 10.31 -1.10 -6.12
N ASP A 39 11.22 -0.24 -5.64
CA ASP A 39 12.42 0.15 -6.38
C ASP A 39 13.70 -0.42 -5.74
N PRO A 40 14.16 -1.62 -6.15
CA PRO A 40 15.40 -2.21 -5.66
C PRO A 40 16.67 -1.54 -6.20
N VAL A 41 16.58 -0.67 -7.21
CA VAL A 41 17.76 -0.07 -7.87
C VAL A 41 18.13 1.25 -7.21
N ASN A 42 17.18 2.19 -7.09
CA ASN A 42 17.47 3.50 -6.51
C ASN A 42 17.08 3.61 -5.03
N HIS A 43 16.23 2.71 -4.52
CA HIS A 43 15.78 2.68 -3.13
C HIS A 43 15.98 1.29 -2.46
N PRO A 44 17.16 0.67 -2.58
CA PRO A 44 17.40 -0.71 -2.11
C PRO A 44 17.15 -0.91 -0.62
N GLN A 45 17.32 0.13 0.20
CA GLN A 45 17.07 0.08 1.65
C GLN A 45 15.59 -0.17 2.00
N TYR A 46 14.68 0.24 1.11
CA TYR A 46 13.23 0.17 1.31
C TYR A 46 12.56 -0.93 0.49
N ALA A 47 13.17 -1.35 -0.62
CA ALA A 47 12.59 -2.30 -1.56
C ALA A 47 12.02 -3.55 -0.88
N TRP A 48 10.79 -3.90 -1.28
CA TRP A 48 10.03 -5.07 -0.82
C TRP A 48 9.63 -5.07 0.66
N LYS A 49 9.70 -3.92 1.33
CA LYS A 49 9.26 -3.75 2.72
C LYS A 49 7.97 -2.92 2.77
N ALA A 50 7.14 -3.20 3.78
CA ALA A 50 6.05 -2.31 4.16
C ALA A 50 6.67 -1.05 4.78
N VAL A 51 6.60 0.07 4.06
CA VAL A 51 7.27 1.33 4.43
C VAL A 51 6.36 2.25 5.21
N GLU A 52 5.04 2.14 5.04
CA GLU A 52 4.06 2.97 5.72
C GLU A 52 2.69 2.27 5.77
N VAL A 53 1.92 2.57 6.81
CA VAL A 53 0.51 2.16 6.94
C VAL A 53 -0.31 3.41 7.17
N LEU A 54 -1.22 3.70 6.23
CA LEU A 54 -2.15 4.81 6.30
C LEU A 54 -3.50 4.33 6.81
N LYS A 55 -4.23 5.22 7.49
CA LYS A 55 -5.64 4.98 7.83
C LYS A 55 -6.54 5.45 6.70
N GLY A 56 -7.27 4.50 6.10
CA GLY A 56 -8.36 4.72 5.17
C GLY A 56 -9.65 5.16 5.86
N GLN A 57 -10.75 5.16 5.10
CA GLN A 57 -12.05 5.69 5.57
C GLN A 57 -12.83 4.74 6.49
N GLY A 58 -12.39 3.48 6.62
CA GLY A 58 -13.05 2.43 7.39
C GLY A 58 -12.76 1.03 6.84
N GLY A 59 -13.20 -0.02 7.55
CA GLY A 59 -13.09 -1.40 7.09
C GLY A 59 -13.99 -1.69 5.88
N GLY A 60 -13.63 -2.71 5.09
CA GLY A 60 -14.40 -3.12 3.91
C GLY A 60 -13.97 -2.49 2.58
N SER A 61 -12.78 -1.87 2.52
CA SER A 61 -12.23 -1.33 1.27
C SER A 61 -11.92 -2.45 0.27
N LEU A 62 -12.54 -2.38 -0.92
CA LEU A 62 -12.38 -3.38 -1.98
C LEU A 62 -11.24 -3.06 -2.96
N PHE A 63 -11.02 -1.76 -3.25
CA PHE A 63 -10.06 -1.32 -4.26
C PHE A 63 -9.39 0.00 -3.84
N VAL A 64 -8.09 0.11 -4.14
CA VAL A 64 -7.32 1.37 -4.05
C VAL A 64 -7.01 1.85 -5.47
N LYS A 65 -7.12 3.16 -5.71
CA LYS A 65 -6.78 3.80 -6.99
C LYS A 65 -6.11 5.15 -6.75
N THR A 66 -5.16 5.51 -7.60
CA THR A 66 -4.56 6.85 -7.63
C THR A 66 -5.45 7.82 -8.41
N HIS A 67 -5.43 9.09 -7.99
CA HIS A 67 -5.98 10.18 -8.78
C HIS A 67 -4.98 10.59 -9.89
N PRO A 68 -5.44 11.00 -11.09
CA PRO A 68 -4.58 11.55 -12.14
C PRO A 68 -3.81 12.80 -11.71
#